data_AF-A0AAV5WJ44-F1
#
_entry.id   AF-A0AAV5WJ44-F1
#
_cell.length_a   1.000
_cell.length_b   1.000
_cell.length_c   1.000
_cell.angle_alpha   90.00
_cell.angle_beta   90.00
_cell.angle_gamma   90.00
#
_symmetry.space_group_name_H-M   'P 1'
#
loop_
_entity.id
_entity.type
_entity.pdbx_description
1 polymer ?
#
loop_
_entity_poly.entity_id
_entity_poly.type
_entity_poly.pdbx_seq_one_letter_code
_entity_poly.pdbx_strand_id
1 'polypeptide(L)'
;MILQVGNLTGAVGGVNLTNAIGLGTTTLPPSRCAPYTAPDGVVYANRCATKDLAAVCNAESWKTHCTCSARWTDTYCSVSLQSLDNLGGNSSGQLIDVINSGSPARLITSLPALLSFLTDEQRVELSYTVDEMILEATYEEKPLDIHKHFTLFNDPSLGNCFTFNHFNASTTFQARGHSARYGLRVTLDFQAHEYAPWVESVGMYTYVHAIGQDIYLESVKHNVHPGRIDQVAMKKYRFTRMRNMFSHCAETKAVAQSYYFAGNYSVDGCLRSCYQDSVYRACGCMDPSYARKQGIKACNFEQLSCIDSMAARRGDAYYWPECTCSLPCGDEHYEYETSRAQLIQLSRVLGLTGGFVGILLGASIVFIVEVGLLVVRVGMIIMGNPQMLNAMKMKRVQRKH
;
A
#
# COMPACT_ATOMS: atom_id res chain seq x y z
N MET A 1 -22.31 13.44 -2.19
CA MET A 1 -22.63 13.07 -3.59
C MET A 1 -23.29 11.71 -3.57
N ILE A 2 -24.58 11.64 -3.88
CA ILE A 2 -25.43 10.45 -3.77
C ILE A 2 -25.39 9.72 -5.11
N LEU A 3 -24.93 8.47 -5.15
CA LEU A 3 -24.95 7.64 -6.37
C LEU A 3 -26.21 6.77 -6.36
N GLN A 4 -27.14 7.14 -7.22
CA GLN A 4 -28.37 6.40 -7.53
C GLN A 4 -28.10 5.56 -8.79
N VAL A 5 -28.30 4.24 -8.69
CA VAL A 5 -28.11 3.31 -9.81
C VAL A 5 -29.43 3.21 -10.59
N GLY A 6 -29.39 3.57 -11.87
CA GLY A 6 -30.52 3.47 -12.81
C GLY A 6 -30.18 2.58 -14.00
N ASN A 7 -30.99 1.54 -14.18
CA ASN A 7 -31.01 0.56 -15.26
C ASN A 7 -30.96 1.15 -16.68
N LEU A 8 -30.26 0.46 -17.59
CA LEU A 8 -30.54 0.51 -19.02
C LEU A 8 -30.62 -0.92 -19.60
N THR A 9 -31.81 -1.21 -20.14
CA THR A 9 -32.19 -2.41 -20.88
C THR A 9 -31.84 -2.29 -22.37
N GLY A 10 -31.21 -3.33 -22.92
CA GLY A 10 -31.51 -3.89 -24.25
C GLY A 10 -31.03 -3.15 -25.52
N ALA A 11 -30.09 -3.77 -26.25
CA ALA A 11 -30.16 -3.88 -27.71
C ALA A 11 -29.30 -5.06 -28.19
N VAL A 12 -29.92 -5.89 -29.02
CA VAL A 12 -29.43 -7.13 -29.62
C VAL A 12 -28.57 -6.82 -30.84
N GLY A 13 -27.42 -7.48 -30.98
CA GLY A 13 -26.58 -7.43 -32.17
C GLY A 13 -25.62 -8.60 -32.21
N GLY A 14 -26.03 -9.69 -32.86
CA GLY A 14 -25.25 -10.91 -32.98
C GLY A 14 -24.11 -10.80 -33.98
N VAL A 15 -22.95 -11.32 -33.60
CA VAL A 15 -21.92 -11.80 -34.54
C VAL A 15 -21.44 -13.15 -34.04
N ASN A 16 -21.68 -14.17 -34.85
CA ASN A 16 -21.27 -15.55 -34.64
C ASN A 16 -19.81 -15.72 -35.05
N LEU A 17 -18.93 -16.07 -34.11
CA LEU A 17 -17.61 -16.64 -34.39
C LEU A 17 -17.46 -17.91 -33.54
N THR A 18 -17.71 -19.04 -34.19
CA THR A 18 -17.42 -20.39 -33.70
C THR A 18 -15.92 -20.66 -33.79
N ASN A 19 -15.23 -20.83 -32.66
CA ASN A 19 -14.66 -22.11 -32.20
C ASN A 19 -13.42 -21.99 -31.30
N ALA A 20 -13.42 -22.91 -30.32
CA ALA A 20 -12.29 -23.52 -29.63
C ALA A 20 -11.55 -22.69 -28.56
N ILE A 21 -12.15 -22.62 -27.37
CA ILE A 21 -11.40 -22.56 -26.11
C ILE A 21 -11.96 -23.65 -25.20
N GLY A 22 -11.08 -24.53 -24.73
CA GLY A 22 -11.42 -25.72 -23.95
C GLY A 22 -12.21 -25.40 -22.68
N LEU A 23 -13.04 -26.35 -22.26
CA LEU A 23 -13.65 -26.37 -20.93
C LEU A 23 -12.55 -26.40 -19.86
N GLY A 24 -12.09 -25.23 -19.45
CA GLY A 24 -11.55 -25.04 -18.11
C GLY A 24 -12.72 -25.03 -17.16
N THR A 25 -12.85 -26.07 -16.34
CA THR A 25 -13.74 -26.10 -15.19
C THR A 25 -13.59 -24.81 -14.40
N THR A 26 -14.64 -23.98 -14.39
CA THR A 26 -14.80 -22.90 -13.41
C THR A 26 -14.94 -23.56 -12.04
N THR A 27 -13.82 -23.76 -11.36
CA THR A 27 -13.84 -24.14 -9.96
C THR A 27 -14.48 -23.00 -9.19
N LEU A 28 -15.72 -23.23 -8.73
CA LEU A 28 -16.30 -22.41 -7.66
C LEU A 28 -15.27 -22.25 -6.54
N PRO A 29 -15.15 -21.07 -5.91
CA PRO A 29 -14.27 -20.90 -4.76
C PRO A 29 -14.58 -22.01 -3.74
N PRO A 30 -13.55 -22.66 -3.15
CA PRO A 30 -13.76 -23.77 -2.23
C PRO A 30 -14.75 -23.33 -1.15
N SER A 31 -15.84 -24.09 -1.00
CA SER A 31 -16.89 -23.80 -0.02
C SER A 31 -16.28 -23.70 1.37
N ARG A 32 -16.71 -22.77 2.23
CA ARG A 32 -16.12 -22.59 3.57
C ARG A 32 -16.22 -23.84 4.45
N CYS A 33 -17.20 -24.70 4.15
CA CYS A 33 -17.42 -25.99 4.79
C CYS A 33 -16.63 -27.16 4.19
N ALA A 34 -15.78 -26.92 3.19
CA ALA A 34 -14.89 -27.94 2.66
C ALA A 34 -13.67 -28.15 3.58
N PRO A 35 -13.06 -29.35 3.56
CA PRO A 35 -11.81 -29.62 4.28
C PRO A 35 -10.74 -28.59 3.94
N TYR A 36 -10.05 -28.10 4.98
CA TYR A 36 -9.04 -27.05 4.85
C TYR A 36 -7.72 -27.51 5.46
N THR A 37 -6.64 -27.46 4.68
CA THR A 37 -5.28 -27.69 5.16
C THR A 37 -4.62 -26.35 5.45
N ALA A 38 -4.18 -26.16 6.69
CA ALA A 38 -3.49 -24.95 7.12
C ALA A 38 -2.01 -24.95 6.64
N PRO A 39 -1.33 -23.79 6.65
CA PRO A 39 0.06 -23.68 6.18
C PRO A 39 1.07 -24.53 6.97
N ASP A 40 0.71 -24.92 8.19
CA ASP A 40 1.47 -25.82 9.06
C ASP A 40 1.28 -27.32 8.71
N GLY A 41 0.46 -27.63 7.70
CA GLY A 41 0.17 -28.99 7.24
C GLY A 41 -0.98 -29.68 8.00
N VAL A 42 -1.61 -29.01 8.97
CA VAL A 42 -2.71 -29.58 9.74
C VAL A 42 -4.02 -29.53 8.94
N VAL A 43 -4.73 -30.66 8.88
CA VAL A 43 -6.00 -30.79 8.14
C VAL A 43 -7.18 -30.60 9.10
N TYR A 44 -8.03 -29.63 8.80
CA TYR A 44 -9.26 -29.32 9.53
C TYR A 44 -10.48 -29.77 8.72
N ALA A 45 -11.55 -30.17 9.41
CA ALA A 45 -12.79 -30.60 8.78
C ALA A 45 -13.44 -29.50 7.93
N ASN A 46 -13.31 -28.25 8.37
CA ASN A 46 -13.69 -27.06 7.61
C ASN A 46 -12.88 -25.85 8.10
N ARG A 47 -12.98 -24.73 7.37
CA ARG A 47 -12.22 -23.51 7.70
C ARG A 47 -12.72 -22.80 8.97
N CYS A 48 -13.97 -23.04 9.39
CA CYS A 48 -14.54 -22.45 10.61
C CYS A 48 -13.90 -23.03 11.88
N ALA A 49 -13.59 -24.34 11.87
CA ALA A 49 -13.07 -25.05 13.04
C ALA A 49 -11.53 -25.01 13.16
N THR A 50 -10.90 -23.96 12.62
CA THR A 50 -9.43 -23.83 12.62
C THR A 50 -8.88 -23.31 13.95
N LYS A 51 -9.59 -22.37 14.58
CA LYS A 51 -9.25 -21.81 15.90
C LYS A 51 -10.35 -22.04 16.92
N ASP A 52 -11.60 -21.79 16.52
CA ASP A 52 -12.77 -22.15 17.31
C ASP A 52 -13.21 -23.60 17.03
N LEU A 53 -12.74 -24.55 17.85
CA LEU A 53 -13.10 -25.97 17.70
C LEU A 53 -14.60 -26.25 17.82
N ALA A 54 -15.38 -25.32 18.41
CA ALA A 54 -16.83 -25.44 18.57
C ALA A 54 -17.63 -24.72 17.46
N ALA A 55 -16.95 -24.12 16.47
CA ALA A 55 -17.62 -23.44 15.38
C ALA A 55 -18.37 -24.41 14.45
N VAL A 56 -19.59 -24.04 14.07
CA VAL A 56 -20.44 -24.85 13.19
C VAL A 56 -20.49 -24.20 11.81
N CYS A 57 -20.21 -24.97 10.76
CA CYS A 57 -20.32 -24.52 9.39
C CYS A 57 -21.72 -24.83 8.83
N ASN A 58 -22.46 -23.79 8.49
CA ASN A 58 -23.80 -23.90 7.91
C ASN A 58 -23.70 -23.78 6.39
N ALA A 59 -24.17 -24.82 5.69
CA ALA A 59 -24.24 -24.84 4.23
C ALA A 59 -25.69 -24.69 3.76
N GLU A 60 -26.04 -23.50 3.28
CA GLU A 60 -27.30 -23.24 2.58
C GLU A 60 -27.06 -23.30 1.06
N SER A 61 -28.14 -23.50 0.30
CA SER A 61 -28.13 -23.74 -1.15
C SER A 61 -27.39 -22.68 -1.98
N TRP A 62 -27.17 -21.48 -1.44
CA TRP A 62 -26.55 -20.34 -2.13
C TRP A 62 -25.43 -19.65 -1.33
N LYS A 63 -25.15 -20.10 -0.09
CA LYS A 63 -24.14 -19.47 0.78
C LYS A 63 -23.66 -20.43 1.88
N THR A 64 -22.36 -20.46 2.12
CA THR A 64 -21.76 -21.12 3.29
C THR A 64 -21.32 -20.08 4.30
N HIS A 65 -21.67 -20.25 5.58
CA HIS A 65 -21.29 -19.33 6.66
C HIS A 65 -20.91 -20.09 7.94
N CYS A 66 -20.02 -19.50 8.74
CA CYS A 66 -19.61 -20.05 10.02
C CYS A 66 -20.48 -19.44 11.13
N THR A 67 -20.86 -20.25 12.11
CA THR A 67 -21.45 -19.80 13.38
C THR A 67 -20.45 -20.05 14.49
N CYS A 68 -19.98 -18.98 15.11
CA CYS A 68 -18.92 -19.00 16.09
C CYS A 68 -19.45 -19.21 17.51
N SER A 69 -18.65 -19.83 18.36
CA SER A 69 -18.92 -19.93 19.79
C SER A 69 -18.73 -18.58 20.49
N ALA A 70 -19.23 -18.47 21.72
CA ALA A 70 -19.37 -17.21 22.46
C ALA A 70 -18.08 -16.41 22.72
N ARG A 71 -16.89 -16.94 22.37
CA ARG A 71 -15.58 -16.28 22.55
C ARG A 71 -14.84 -16.03 21.24
N TRP A 72 -15.48 -16.29 20.10
CA TRP A 72 -14.87 -16.16 18.77
C TRP A 72 -15.75 -15.37 17.83
N THR A 73 -15.13 -14.69 16.87
CA THR A 73 -15.80 -13.79 15.93
C THR A 73 -15.07 -13.82 14.59
N ASP A 74 -15.61 -13.10 13.60
CA ASP A 74 -15.17 -13.06 12.20
C ASP A 74 -15.81 -14.11 11.27
N THR A 75 -15.51 -13.97 9.98
CA THR A 75 -16.00 -14.77 8.87
C THR A 75 -15.72 -16.28 8.97
N TYR A 76 -14.67 -16.67 9.70
CA TYR A 76 -14.14 -18.02 9.86
C TYR A 76 -13.97 -18.43 11.34
N CYS A 77 -14.55 -17.68 12.28
CA CYS A 77 -14.38 -17.87 13.73
C CYS A 77 -12.90 -17.93 14.17
N SER A 78 -12.06 -17.09 13.58
CA SER A 78 -10.61 -17.13 13.79
C SER A 78 -10.07 -16.09 14.78
N VAL A 79 -10.89 -15.10 15.15
CA VAL A 79 -10.51 -14.03 16.10
C VAL A 79 -11.16 -14.27 17.46
N SER A 80 -10.35 -14.27 18.52
CA SER A 80 -10.83 -14.43 19.92
C SER A 80 -11.27 -13.10 20.52
N LEU A 81 -12.46 -13.05 21.11
CA LEU A 81 -13.00 -11.87 21.81
C LEU A 81 -12.11 -11.39 22.95
N GLN A 82 -11.38 -12.29 23.62
CA GLN A 82 -10.45 -11.92 24.70
C GLN A 82 -9.25 -11.12 24.19
N SER A 83 -8.85 -11.29 22.92
CA SER A 83 -7.79 -10.47 22.33
C SER A 83 -8.24 -9.03 22.07
N LEU A 84 -9.55 -8.79 22.04
CA LEU A 84 -10.17 -7.49 21.83
C LEU A 84 -10.45 -6.76 23.15
N ASP A 85 -10.47 -7.47 24.29
CA ASP A 85 -10.68 -6.90 25.63
C ASP A 85 -9.58 -5.89 26.02
N ASN A 86 -8.38 -6.02 25.43
CA ASN A 86 -7.25 -5.11 25.64
C ASN A 86 -7.30 -3.83 24.81
N LEU A 87 -8.23 -3.69 23.85
CA LEU A 87 -8.36 -2.52 22.97
C LEU A 87 -9.10 -1.34 23.63
N GLY A 88 -9.35 -1.41 24.94
CA GLY A 88 -9.83 -0.29 25.75
C GLY A 88 -11.31 0.03 25.55
N GLY A 89 -12.14 -0.45 26.46
CA GLY A 89 -13.54 -0.03 26.58
C GLY A 89 -14.51 -1.20 26.76
N ASN A 90 -15.66 -0.92 27.37
CA ASN A 90 -16.75 -1.87 27.65
C ASN A 90 -17.56 -2.21 26.37
N SER A 91 -16.89 -2.15 25.21
CA SER A 91 -17.48 -1.99 23.88
C SER A 91 -17.16 -3.14 22.93
N SER A 92 -16.87 -4.33 23.48
CA SER A 92 -16.66 -5.55 22.72
C SER A 92 -17.77 -5.76 21.68
N GLY A 93 -19.03 -5.42 21.98
CA GLY A 93 -20.15 -5.53 21.04
C GLY A 93 -20.04 -4.68 19.77
N GLN A 94 -19.65 -3.41 19.87
CA GLN A 94 -19.52 -2.53 18.69
C GLN A 94 -18.34 -2.94 17.80
N LEU A 95 -17.24 -3.38 18.41
CA LEU A 95 -16.07 -3.86 17.67
C LEU A 95 -16.35 -5.22 17.00
N ILE A 96 -17.06 -6.10 17.70
CA ILE A 96 -17.60 -7.35 17.16
C ILE A 96 -18.51 -7.06 15.96
N ASP A 97 -19.37 -6.03 16.02
CA ASP A 97 -20.20 -5.64 14.89
C ASP A 97 -19.39 -5.10 13.72
N VAL A 98 -18.30 -4.36 13.95
CA VAL A 98 -17.41 -3.92 12.86
C VAL A 98 -16.70 -5.12 12.22
N ILE A 99 -16.24 -6.08 13.03
CA ILE A 99 -15.59 -7.31 12.55
C ILE A 99 -16.58 -8.22 11.80
N ASN A 100 -17.81 -8.36 12.32
CA ASN A 100 -18.84 -9.25 11.78
C ASN A 100 -19.63 -8.64 10.62
N SER A 101 -19.74 -7.30 10.55
CA SER A 101 -20.35 -6.62 9.40
C SER A 101 -19.52 -6.78 8.13
N GLY A 102 -18.28 -7.29 8.22
CA GLY A 102 -17.53 -7.82 7.09
C GLY A 102 -17.24 -6.80 5.99
N SER A 103 -17.26 -5.51 6.31
CA SER A 103 -16.84 -4.44 5.40
C SER A 103 -15.41 -4.04 5.77
N PRO A 104 -14.39 -4.47 5.00
CA PRO A 104 -13.00 -4.06 5.22
C PRO A 104 -12.83 -2.55 5.34
N ALA A 105 -13.65 -1.78 4.62
CA ALA A 105 -13.66 -0.33 4.68
C ALA A 105 -13.93 0.22 6.08
N ARG A 106 -14.90 -0.34 6.82
CA ARG A 106 -15.24 0.12 8.18
C ARG A 106 -14.15 -0.19 9.20
N LEU A 107 -13.45 -1.32 9.02
CA LEU A 107 -12.31 -1.68 9.86
C LEU A 107 -11.16 -0.69 9.63
N ILE A 108 -10.84 -0.41 8.37
CA ILE A 108 -9.78 0.53 8.00
C ILE A 108 -10.08 1.93 8.55
N THR A 109 -11.32 2.43 8.40
CA THR A 109 -11.68 3.77 8.90
C THR A 109 -11.68 3.86 10.43
N SER A 110 -11.89 2.76 11.14
CA SER A 110 -11.94 2.74 12.61
C SER A 110 -10.57 2.48 13.25
N LEU A 111 -9.58 2.07 12.46
CA LEU A 111 -8.25 1.69 12.93
C LEU A 111 -7.54 2.79 13.74
N PRO A 112 -7.57 4.08 13.33
CA PRO A 112 -6.93 5.15 14.12
C PRO A 112 -7.47 5.25 15.55
N ALA A 113 -8.78 5.01 15.73
CA ALA A 113 -9.44 5.02 17.03
C ALA A 113 -9.18 3.77 17.84
N LEU A 114 -9.09 2.60 17.19
CA LEU A 114 -8.69 1.36 17.86
C LEU A 114 -7.26 1.45 18.38
N LEU A 115 -6.37 2.11 17.65
CA LEU A 115 -4.98 2.31 18.06
C LEU A 115 -4.78 3.58 18.90
N SER A 116 -5.85 4.26 19.33
CA SER A 116 -5.78 5.54 20.06
C SER A 116 -5.11 5.44 21.43
N PHE A 117 -5.04 4.24 22.01
CA PHE A 117 -4.37 3.97 23.28
C PHE A 117 -2.83 3.89 23.18
N LEU A 118 -2.30 3.72 21.97
CA LEU A 118 -0.86 3.67 21.71
C LEU A 118 -0.26 5.08 21.65
N THR A 119 0.98 5.22 22.11
CA THR A 119 1.74 6.45 21.91
C THR A 119 2.20 6.59 20.46
N ASP A 120 2.59 7.80 20.06
CA ASP A 120 3.08 8.05 18.70
C ASP A 120 4.36 7.22 18.41
N GLU A 121 5.21 7.01 19.41
CA GLU A 121 6.41 6.16 19.30
C GLU A 121 6.05 4.69 19.07
N GLN A 122 5.09 4.15 19.84
CA GLN A 122 4.63 2.77 19.67
C GLN A 122 4.01 2.54 18.29
N ARG A 123 3.28 3.53 17.77
CA ARG A 123 2.71 3.48 16.41
C ARG A 123 3.79 3.44 15.33
N VAL A 124 4.89 4.17 15.54
CA VAL A 124 6.05 4.14 14.63
C VAL A 124 6.74 2.79 14.67
N GLU A 125 6.94 2.20 15.85
CA GLU A 125 7.62 0.90 16.02
C GLU A 125 6.81 -0.28 15.47
N LEU A 126 5.49 -0.21 15.48
CA LEU A 126 4.60 -1.27 14.97
C LEU A 126 4.39 -1.23 13.45
N SER A 127 4.82 -0.15 12.79
CA SER A 127 4.64 0.06 11.36
C SER A 127 5.93 -0.22 10.60
N TYR A 128 5.81 -0.45 9.28
CA TYR A 128 6.95 -0.72 8.41
C TYR A 128 8.10 0.29 8.55
N THR A 129 9.31 -0.22 8.52
CA THR A 129 10.57 0.54 8.51
C THR A 129 11.01 0.86 7.08
N VAL A 130 12.02 1.74 6.94
CA VAL A 130 12.52 2.16 5.62
C VAL A 130 13.16 0.99 4.87
N ASP A 131 13.91 0.14 5.57
CA ASP A 131 14.58 -1.03 5.01
C ASP A 131 13.59 -2.09 4.51
N GLU A 132 12.45 -2.16 5.20
CA GLU A 132 11.35 -3.08 4.87
C GLU A 132 10.56 -2.65 3.65
N MET A 133 10.45 -1.34 3.38
CA MET A 133 9.68 -0.80 2.25
C MET A 133 10.53 -0.48 1.02
N ILE A 134 11.76 0.02 1.20
CA ILE A 134 12.60 0.54 0.12
C ILE A 134 13.86 -0.31 -0.02
N LEU A 135 13.92 -1.11 -1.09
CA LEU A 135 15.09 -1.94 -1.40
C LEU A 135 16.25 -1.12 -1.98
N GLU A 136 15.93 -0.18 -2.86
CA GLU A 136 16.90 0.66 -3.54
C GLU A 136 16.25 1.97 -3.97
N ALA A 137 16.99 3.08 -3.86
CA ALA A 137 16.60 4.35 -4.44
C ALA A 137 17.77 4.97 -5.20
N THR A 138 17.48 5.55 -6.36
CA THR A 138 18.44 6.31 -7.16
C THR A 138 17.85 7.65 -7.58
N TYR A 139 18.70 8.66 -7.69
CA TYR A 139 18.34 9.97 -8.22
C TYR A 139 19.40 10.40 -9.22
N GLU A 140 18.98 10.74 -10.44
CA GLU A 140 19.90 11.02 -11.55
C GLU A 140 20.92 9.88 -11.77
N GLU A 141 20.44 8.64 -11.74
CA GLU A 141 21.24 7.41 -11.87
C GLU A 141 22.31 7.21 -10.77
N LYS A 142 22.29 8.02 -9.71
CA LYS A 142 23.19 7.88 -8.56
C LYS A 142 22.45 7.23 -7.39
N PRO A 143 23.09 6.29 -6.67
CA PRO A 143 22.50 5.68 -5.49
C PRO A 143 22.24 6.73 -4.41
N LEU A 144 21.05 6.67 -3.81
CA LEU A 144 20.69 7.43 -2.64
C LEU A 144 20.86 6.57 -1.39
N ASP A 145 21.33 7.20 -0.31
CA ASP A 145 21.18 6.65 1.04
C ASP A 145 19.71 6.80 1.49
N ILE A 146 19.03 5.67 1.68
CA ILE A 146 17.59 5.64 2.03
C ILE A 146 17.32 6.20 3.43
N HIS A 147 18.21 6.00 4.40
CA HIS A 147 18.04 6.49 5.77
C HIS A 147 18.23 8.00 5.88
N LYS A 148 19.09 8.55 5.01
CA LYS A 148 19.39 9.99 5.01
C LYS A 148 18.44 10.80 4.14
N HIS A 149 18.03 10.26 2.99
CA HIS A 149 17.29 11.03 1.98
C HIS A 149 15.77 10.81 2.00
N PHE A 150 15.28 9.83 2.74
CA PHE A 150 13.85 9.68 3.02
C PHE A 150 13.58 10.04 4.48
N THR A 151 12.67 10.98 4.69
CA THR A 151 12.24 11.35 6.05
C THR A 151 11.01 10.54 6.43
N LEU A 152 11.05 9.94 7.61
CA LEU A 152 9.91 9.28 8.22
C LEU A 152 8.86 10.30 8.67
N PHE A 153 7.61 10.06 8.30
CA PHE A 153 6.44 10.75 8.79
C PHE A 153 5.38 9.70 9.13
N ASN A 154 4.86 9.68 10.35
CA ASN A 154 3.79 8.77 10.75
C ASN A 154 2.45 9.51 10.67
N ASP A 155 1.55 8.99 9.83
CA ASP A 155 0.17 9.45 9.76
C ASP A 155 -0.75 8.47 10.49
N PRO A 156 -1.72 8.93 11.30
CA PRO A 156 -2.61 8.04 12.04
C PRO A 156 -3.42 7.05 11.19
N SER A 157 -3.65 7.37 9.91
CA SER A 157 -4.44 6.55 8.99
C SER A 157 -3.58 5.75 8.02
N LEU A 158 -2.40 6.25 7.64
CA LEU A 158 -1.48 5.59 6.70
C LEU A 158 -0.35 4.79 7.36
N GLY A 159 -0.05 5.04 8.63
CA GLY A 159 1.12 4.49 9.32
C GLY A 159 2.41 5.23 8.93
N ASN A 160 3.54 4.52 8.92
CA ASN A 160 4.83 5.07 8.53
C ASN A 160 4.88 5.36 7.02
N CYS A 161 5.13 6.61 6.69
CA CYS A 161 5.35 7.10 5.33
C CYS A 161 6.78 7.61 5.20
N PHE A 162 7.39 7.37 4.04
CA PHE A 162 8.77 7.76 3.73
C PHE A 162 8.79 8.79 2.61
N THR A 163 9.15 10.03 2.95
CA THR A 163 9.06 11.16 2.02
C THR A 163 10.43 11.57 1.52
N PHE A 164 10.65 11.46 0.22
CA PHE A 164 11.81 12.02 -0.47
C PHE A 164 11.69 13.55 -0.59
N ASN A 165 12.79 14.28 -0.38
CA ASN A 165 12.83 15.75 -0.48
C ASN A 165 11.83 16.45 0.47
N HIS A 166 11.69 15.91 1.67
CA HIS A 166 10.81 16.42 2.72
C HIS A 166 11.26 17.81 3.23
N PHE A 167 10.34 18.61 3.79
CA PHE A 167 10.65 19.97 4.25
C PHE A 167 11.65 20.03 5.43
N ASN A 168 11.73 18.95 6.21
CA ASN A 168 12.73 18.76 7.27
C ASN A 168 13.99 18.00 6.81
N ALA A 169 14.13 17.70 5.51
CA ALA A 169 15.29 16.97 5.02
C ALA A 169 16.56 17.82 5.10
N SER A 170 17.69 17.20 5.46
CA SER A 170 19.00 17.87 5.49
C SER A 170 19.51 18.25 4.09
N THR A 171 18.97 17.61 3.05
CA THR A 171 19.46 17.72 1.68
C THR A 171 18.26 17.81 0.74
N THR A 172 18.25 18.85 -0.08
CA THR A 172 17.19 19.07 -1.07
C THR A 172 17.68 18.69 -2.46
N PHE A 173 16.84 18.00 -3.22
CA PHE A 173 17.14 17.57 -4.58
C PHE A 173 16.34 18.42 -5.58
N GLN A 174 17.02 18.89 -6.63
CA GLN A 174 16.43 19.67 -7.70
C GLN A 174 16.66 18.97 -9.03
N ALA A 175 15.59 18.84 -9.82
CA ALA A 175 15.67 18.21 -11.14
C ALA A 175 16.47 19.09 -12.10
N ARG A 176 17.56 18.54 -12.66
CA ARG A 176 18.42 19.25 -13.63
C ARG A 176 18.04 19.03 -15.08
N GLY A 177 17.17 18.07 -15.35
CA GLY A 177 16.75 17.72 -16.70
C GLY A 177 15.40 17.04 -16.72
N HIS A 178 14.87 16.89 -17.92
CA HIS A 178 13.62 16.18 -18.19
C HIS A 178 13.98 14.78 -18.70
N SER A 179 13.53 13.73 -18.01
CA SER A 179 13.52 12.31 -18.43
C SER A 179 13.47 11.44 -17.17
N ALA A 180 13.06 10.18 -17.31
CA ALA A 180 13.13 9.18 -16.25
C ALA A 180 14.56 9.03 -15.68
N ARG A 181 15.61 9.29 -16.49
CA ARG A 181 17.01 9.22 -16.04
C ARG A 181 17.38 10.29 -15.00
N TYR A 182 16.76 11.46 -15.07
CA TYR A 182 17.02 12.56 -14.13
C TYR A 182 16.05 12.58 -12.94
N GLY A 183 15.15 11.60 -12.88
CA GLY A 183 14.15 11.49 -11.84
C GLY A 183 14.60 10.67 -10.64
N LEU A 184 13.67 10.54 -9.70
CA LEU A 184 13.74 9.56 -8.61
C LEU A 184 13.27 8.20 -9.15
N ARG A 185 14.05 7.15 -8.90
CA ARG A 185 13.67 5.76 -9.16
C ARG A 185 13.79 4.99 -7.86
N VAL A 186 12.70 4.35 -7.45
CA VAL A 186 12.61 3.59 -6.20
C VAL A 186 12.16 2.17 -6.52
N THR A 187 12.86 1.19 -5.94
CA THR A 187 12.46 -0.21 -5.93
C THR A 187 11.87 -0.50 -4.56
N LEU A 188 10.60 -0.91 -4.53
CA LEU A 188 9.83 -1.14 -3.30
C LEU A 188 9.70 -2.65 -3.03
N ASP A 189 9.70 -3.03 -1.75
CA ASP A 189 9.22 -4.33 -1.30
C ASP A 189 7.84 -4.16 -0.68
N PHE A 190 6.88 -4.95 -1.16
CA PHE A 190 5.50 -4.87 -0.72
C PHE A 190 5.18 -5.77 0.46
N GLN A 191 6.07 -6.69 0.86
CA GLN A 191 5.88 -7.60 2.01
C GLN A 191 4.46 -8.18 2.12
N ALA A 192 3.94 -8.69 1.00
CA ALA A 192 2.54 -9.13 0.88
C ALA A 192 2.09 -10.17 1.90
N HIS A 193 3.04 -10.88 2.53
CA HIS A 193 2.78 -11.91 3.53
C HIS A 193 2.45 -11.34 4.93
N GLU A 194 2.78 -10.07 5.19
CA GLU A 194 2.49 -9.38 6.46
C GLU A 194 1.19 -8.58 6.43
N TYR A 195 0.51 -8.52 5.28
CA TYR A 195 -0.72 -7.76 5.13
C TYR A 195 -1.82 -8.32 6.02
N ALA A 196 -2.62 -7.42 6.59
CA ALA A 196 -3.76 -7.83 7.38
C ALA A 196 -4.76 -8.64 6.52
N PRO A 197 -5.36 -9.73 7.05
CA PRO A 197 -6.18 -10.65 6.25
C PRO A 197 -7.41 -10.05 5.57
N TRP A 198 -7.87 -8.88 6.04
CA TRP A 198 -9.01 -8.16 5.48
C TRP A 198 -8.64 -7.19 4.36
N VAL A 199 -7.35 -6.98 4.07
CA VAL A 199 -6.91 -6.12 2.96
C VAL A 199 -7.13 -6.85 1.63
N GLU A 200 -7.94 -6.25 0.76
CA GLU A 200 -8.37 -6.88 -0.51
C GLU A 200 -7.29 -6.83 -1.61
N SER A 201 -6.40 -5.84 -1.57
CA SER A 201 -5.39 -5.62 -2.61
C SER A 201 -4.04 -5.22 -2.03
N VAL A 202 -2.99 -5.89 -2.48
CA VAL A 202 -1.60 -5.52 -2.16
C VAL A 202 -1.18 -4.35 -3.03
N GLY A 203 -0.75 -3.27 -2.38
CA GLY A 203 -0.29 -2.07 -3.05
C GLY A 203 0.17 -1.02 -2.04
N MET A 204 0.90 -0.03 -2.53
CA MET A 204 1.36 1.11 -1.73
C MET A 204 0.83 2.39 -2.36
N TYR A 205 0.55 3.38 -1.52
CA TYR A 205 0.12 4.69 -1.97
C TYR A 205 1.34 5.58 -2.20
N THR A 206 1.43 6.15 -3.39
CA THR A 206 2.44 7.16 -3.73
C THR A 206 1.74 8.50 -3.89
N TYR A 207 2.26 9.50 -3.19
CA TYR A 207 1.75 10.87 -3.22
C TYR A 207 2.80 11.78 -3.87
N VAL A 208 2.35 12.64 -4.78
CA VAL A 208 3.16 13.73 -5.33
C VAL A 208 2.57 15.04 -4.84
N HIS A 209 3.32 15.77 -4.02
CA HIS A 209 2.86 17.00 -3.41
C HIS A 209 4.00 18.01 -3.29
N ALA A 210 3.64 19.28 -3.02
CA ALA A 210 4.63 20.32 -2.82
C ALA A 210 5.36 20.16 -1.48
N ILE A 211 6.59 20.69 -1.40
CA ILE A 211 7.37 20.65 -0.17
C ILE A 211 6.64 21.45 0.92
N GLY A 212 6.41 20.81 2.06
CA GLY A 212 5.67 21.39 3.18
C GLY A 212 4.14 21.33 3.03
N GLN A 213 3.60 20.79 1.95
CA GLN A 213 2.20 20.42 1.89
C GLN A 213 1.98 19.12 2.66
N ASP A 214 0.93 19.07 3.48
CA ASP A 214 0.57 17.85 4.21
C ASP A 214 -0.23 16.90 3.31
N ILE A 215 -0.15 15.60 3.60
CA ILE A 215 -0.86 14.54 2.87
C ILE A 215 -1.91 13.90 3.76
N TYR A 216 -3.04 13.54 3.17
CA TYR A 216 -4.12 12.85 3.86
C TYR A 216 -4.45 11.55 3.13
N LEU A 217 -5.09 10.61 3.81
CA LEU A 217 -5.59 9.38 3.18
C LEU A 217 -6.47 9.68 1.95
N GLU A 218 -7.25 10.76 1.99
CA GLU A 218 -8.16 11.21 0.94
C GLU A 218 -7.46 11.98 -0.20
N SER A 219 -6.21 12.40 0.00
CA SER A 219 -5.46 13.14 -1.03
C SER A 219 -5.31 12.33 -2.31
N VAL A 220 -5.13 13.05 -3.42
CA VAL A 220 -4.87 12.44 -4.73
C VAL A 220 -3.62 11.58 -4.63
N LYS A 221 -3.79 10.29 -4.93
CA LYS A 221 -2.78 9.26 -4.75
C LYS A 221 -2.71 8.33 -5.93
N HIS A 222 -1.52 7.81 -6.19
CA HIS A 222 -1.27 6.78 -7.18
C HIS A 222 -1.00 5.44 -6.49
N ASN A 223 -1.73 4.40 -6.89
CA ASN A 223 -1.61 3.08 -6.28
C ASN A 223 -0.61 2.23 -7.07
N VAL A 224 0.58 2.02 -6.51
CA VAL A 224 1.59 1.14 -7.07
C VAL A 224 1.35 -0.31 -6.63
N HIS A 225 1.64 -1.26 -7.51
CA HIS A 225 1.37 -2.69 -7.27
C HIS A 225 2.64 -3.52 -7.52
N PRO A 226 2.80 -4.66 -6.82
CA PRO A 226 3.95 -5.52 -7.00
C PRO A 226 4.05 -6.09 -8.42
N GLY A 227 5.27 -6.38 -8.87
CA GLY A 227 5.54 -6.99 -10.18
C GLY A 227 5.32 -6.07 -11.38
N ARG A 228 5.19 -4.76 -11.15
CA ARG A 228 5.02 -3.74 -12.20
C ARG A 228 6.02 -2.60 -12.02
N ILE A 229 6.34 -1.94 -13.12
CA ILE A 229 7.06 -0.68 -13.14
C ILE A 229 6.04 0.40 -13.47
N ASP A 230 5.88 1.35 -12.55
CA ASP A 230 5.04 2.52 -12.75
C ASP A 230 5.94 3.73 -13.00
N GLN A 231 5.76 4.38 -14.14
CA GLN A 231 6.44 5.62 -14.47
C GLN A 231 5.45 6.77 -14.25
N VAL A 232 5.81 7.68 -13.36
CA VAL A 232 5.01 8.86 -13.02
C VAL A 232 5.71 10.10 -13.60
N ALA A 233 5.14 10.66 -14.67
CA ALA A 233 5.57 11.92 -15.24
C ALA A 233 4.79 13.06 -14.56
N MET A 234 5.48 14.10 -14.10
CA MET A 234 4.84 15.18 -13.34
C MET A 234 5.07 16.56 -13.97
N LYS A 235 4.08 17.43 -13.82
CA LYS A 235 4.12 18.83 -14.22
C LYS A 235 3.80 19.71 -13.01
N LYS A 236 4.69 20.67 -12.75
CA LYS A 236 4.56 21.63 -11.64
C LYS A 236 3.84 22.88 -12.11
N TYR A 237 2.81 23.28 -11.37
CA TYR A 237 2.15 24.58 -11.48
C TYR A 237 2.39 25.39 -10.22
N ARG A 238 2.60 26.69 -10.38
CA ARG A 238 2.77 27.62 -9.27
C ARG A 238 1.78 28.75 -9.41
N PHE A 239 0.97 28.94 -8.38
CA PHE A 239 -0.01 30.01 -8.29
C PHE A 239 0.45 31.02 -7.25
N THR A 240 0.47 32.29 -7.63
CA THR A 240 0.76 33.40 -6.72
C THR A 240 -0.43 34.34 -6.74
N ARG A 241 -1.13 34.44 -5.62
CA ARG A 241 -2.24 35.38 -5.41
C ARG A 241 -1.66 36.69 -4.90
N MET A 242 -1.96 37.78 -5.60
CA MET A 242 -1.58 39.10 -5.14
C MET A 242 -2.44 39.49 -3.94
N ARG A 243 -1.79 39.95 -2.87
CA ARG A 243 -2.45 40.59 -1.76
C ARG A 243 -2.72 42.04 -2.13
N ASN A 244 -3.97 42.46 -2.10
CA ASN A 244 -4.36 43.85 -2.30
C ASN A 244 -5.45 44.24 -1.30
N MET A 245 -5.98 45.46 -1.40
CA MET A 245 -7.01 45.94 -0.49
C MET A 245 -8.33 45.14 -0.54
N PHE A 246 -8.54 44.33 -1.59
CA PHE A 246 -9.76 43.55 -1.82
C PHE A 246 -9.55 42.04 -1.71
N SER A 247 -8.30 41.55 -1.67
CA SER A 247 -7.97 40.12 -1.57
C SER A 247 -7.05 39.84 -0.36
N HIS A 248 -7.59 39.10 0.60
CA HIS A 248 -6.84 38.56 1.72
C HIS A 248 -6.44 37.11 1.42
N CYS A 249 -5.14 36.85 1.39
CA CYS A 249 -4.59 35.50 1.30
C CYS A 249 -3.72 35.23 2.52
N ALA A 250 -3.57 33.96 2.88
CA ALA A 250 -2.76 33.53 4.01
C ALA A 250 -1.30 33.32 3.58
N GLU A 251 -0.38 34.05 4.19
CA GLU A 251 1.08 33.84 4.01
C GLU A 251 1.62 32.78 4.98
N THR A 252 1.05 32.71 6.18
CA THR A 252 1.53 31.83 7.24
C THR A 252 0.37 31.15 7.96
N LYS A 253 0.69 30.13 8.76
CA LYS A 253 -0.27 29.40 9.58
C LYS A 253 -0.98 30.25 10.63
N ALA A 254 -0.37 31.37 11.02
CA ALA A 254 -0.90 32.26 12.06
C ALA A 254 -2.21 32.94 11.68
N VAL A 255 -2.61 32.90 10.40
CA VAL A 255 -3.90 33.41 9.94
C VAL A 255 -5.06 32.51 10.40
N ALA A 256 -4.81 31.20 10.59
CA ALA A 256 -5.81 30.30 11.15
C ALA A 256 -5.90 30.45 12.67
N GLN A 257 -7.12 30.38 13.21
CA GLN A 257 -7.36 30.35 14.65
C GLN A 257 -6.63 29.18 15.32
N SER A 258 -6.66 28.01 14.66
CA SER A 258 -6.01 26.77 15.09
C SER A 258 -5.41 26.08 13.87
N TYR A 259 -4.18 25.57 14.00
CA TYR A 259 -3.51 24.80 12.95
C TYR A 259 -2.62 23.72 13.57
N TYR A 260 -2.97 22.45 13.41
CA TYR A 260 -2.31 21.32 14.09
C TYR A 260 -1.34 20.53 13.21
N PHE A 261 -1.30 20.82 11.91
CA PHE A 261 -0.51 20.09 10.94
C PHE A 261 0.90 20.65 10.80
N ALA A 262 1.85 19.80 10.39
CA ALA A 262 3.22 20.19 10.11
C ALA A 262 3.33 20.97 8.77
N GLY A 263 4.53 21.40 8.37
CA GLY A 263 4.75 22.04 7.06
C GLY A 263 4.26 23.49 6.91
N ASN A 264 3.64 23.82 5.78
CA ASN A 264 3.12 25.13 5.40
C ASN A 264 1.60 25.23 5.61
N TYR A 265 1.04 26.43 5.52
CA TYR A 265 -0.40 26.63 5.60
C TYR A 265 -1.10 26.04 4.37
N SER A 266 -2.17 25.28 4.62
CA SER A 266 -3.10 24.81 3.60
C SER A 266 -4.54 25.06 4.06
N VAL A 267 -5.46 25.21 3.11
CA VAL A 267 -6.89 25.36 3.40
C VAL A 267 -7.42 24.11 4.10
N ASP A 268 -7.06 22.93 3.60
CA ASP A 268 -7.45 21.65 4.19
C ASP A 268 -6.96 21.51 5.63
N GLY A 269 -5.70 21.89 5.90
CA GLY A 269 -5.15 21.86 7.26
C GLY A 269 -5.87 22.81 8.22
N CYS A 270 -6.28 23.99 7.73
CA CYS A 270 -7.08 24.94 8.50
C CYS A 270 -8.48 24.38 8.81
N LEU A 271 -9.18 23.86 7.81
CA LEU A 271 -10.52 23.28 7.96
C LEU A 271 -10.51 22.07 8.89
N ARG A 272 -9.55 21.15 8.73
CA ARG A 272 -9.39 19.98 9.60
C ARG A 272 -9.03 20.37 11.04
N SER A 273 -8.26 21.45 11.23
CA SER A 273 -7.97 21.95 12.59
C SER A 273 -9.21 22.58 13.24
N CYS A 274 -10.03 23.31 12.47
CA CYS A 274 -11.31 23.83 12.95
C CYS A 274 -12.32 22.71 13.27
N TYR A 275 -12.33 21.65 12.45
CA TYR A 275 -13.06 20.42 12.71
C TYR A 275 -12.65 19.81 14.05
N GLN A 276 -11.34 19.65 14.31
CA GLN A 276 -10.82 19.12 15.56
C GLN A 276 -11.25 19.94 16.79
N ASP A 277 -11.26 21.27 16.68
CA ASP A 277 -11.74 22.13 17.77
C ASP A 277 -13.22 21.89 18.09
N SER A 278 -14.03 21.65 17.05
CA SER A 278 -15.46 21.37 17.23
C SER A 278 -15.72 19.99 17.80
N VAL A 279 -14.95 18.98 17.37
CA VAL A 279 -14.96 17.64 17.98
C VAL A 279 -14.59 17.74 19.46
N TYR A 280 -13.54 18.49 19.79
CA TYR A 280 -13.13 18.68 21.18
C TYR A 280 -14.20 19.36 22.04
N ARG A 281 -14.88 20.40 21.53
CA ARG A 281 -15.98 21.06 22.24
C ARG A 281 -17.19 20.15 22.46
N ALA A 282 -17.48 19.26 21.51
CA ALA A 282 -18.65 18.38 21.58
C ALA A 282 -18.40 17.10 22.38
N CYS A 283 -17.24 16.47 22.21
CA CYS A 283 -16.94 15.13 22.70
C CYS A 283 -15.84 15.08 23.78
N GLY A 284 -15.13 16.20 24.02
CA GLY A 284 -14.05 16.29 25.03
C GLY A 284 -12.73 15.63 24.63
N CYS A 285 -12.61 15.17 23.38
CA CYS A 285 -11.44 14.51 22.80
C CYS A 285 -11.28 14.97 21.34
N MET A 286 -10.17 14.63 20.70
CA MET A 286 -9.93 14.95 19.28
C MET A 286 -9.98 13.69 18.41
N ASP A 287 -10.47 13.82 17.19
CA ASP A 287 -10.57 12.73 16.22
C ASP A 287 -9.19 12.10 15.99
N PRO A 288 -9.03 10.78 16.20
CA PRO A 288 -7.74 10.10 16.07
C PRO A 288 -7.21 10.04 14.63
N SER A 289 -8.05 10.29 13.62
CA SER A 289 -7.71 10.15 12.20
C SER A 289 -6.88 11.32 11.66
N TYR A 290 -6.83 12.45 12.38
CA TYR A 290 -6.11 13.65 11.95
C TYR A 290 -5.12 14.13 13.02
N ALA A 291 -4.24 15.06 12.65
CA ALA A 291 -3.35 15.73 13.58
C ALA A 291 -4.16 16.43 14.70
N ARG A 292 -3.58 16.44 15.91
CA ARG A 292 -4.23 16.90 17.14
C ARG A 292 -3.39 17.96 17.83
N LYS A 293 -4.04 18.73 18.70
CA LYS A 293 -3.36 19.63 19.61
C LYS A 293 -2.51 18.84 20.60
N GLN A 294 -1.26 19.26 20.79
CA GLN A 294 -0.38 18.66 21.80
C GLN A 294 -1.01 18.69 23.20
N GLY A 295 -0.92 17.57 23.92
CA GLY A 295 -1.49 17.40 25.25
C GLY A 295 -2.99 17.03 25.29
N ILE A 296 -3.69 16.99 24.14
CA ILE A 296 -5.09 16.57 24.07
C ILE A 296 -5.18 15.10 23.65
N LYS A 297 -5.97 14.32 24.39
CA LYS A 297 -6.17 12.88 24.12
C LYS A 297 -6.99 12.65 22.84
N ALA A 298 -6.64 11.59 22.13
CA ALA A 298 -7.44 11.08 21.01
C ALA A 298 -8.74 10.50 21.55
N CYS A 299 -9.81 10.60 20.77
CA CYS A 299 -11.04 9.88 21.07
C CYS A 299 -10.80 8.38 20.97
N ASN A 300 -11.29 7.64 21.95
CA ASN A 300 -11.29 6.19 21.90
C ASN A 300 -12.36 5.67 20.93
N PHE A 301 -12.38 4.36 20.72
CA PHE A 301 -13.36 3.72 19.83
C PHE A 301 -14.82 4.00 20.24
N GLU A 302 -15.13 4.05 21.54
CA GLU A 302 -16.48 4.30 22.07
C GLU A 302 -17.00 5.71 21.72
N GLN A 303 -16.08 6.68 21.69
CA GLN A 303 -16.36 8.08 21.40
C GLN A 303 -16.55 8.36 19.90
N LEU A 304 -16.30 7.40 19.01
CA LEU A 304 -16.58 7.55 17.58
C LEU A 304 -18.06 7.89 17.31
N SER A 305 -18.97 7.29 18.07
CA SER A 305 -20.41 7.59 17.98
C SER A 305 -20.73 9.07 18.24
N CYS A 306 -19.98 9.72 19.13
CA CYS A 306 -20.10 11.16 19.38
C CYS A 306 -19.65 11.97 18.17
N ILE A 307 -18.50 11.62 17.58
CA ILE A 307 -17.97 12.26 16.37
C ILE A 307 -18.98 12.14 15.22
N ASP A 308 -19.47 10.94 14.95
CA ASP A 308 -20.46 10.69 13.89
C ASP A 308 -21.74 11.51 14.11
N SER A 309 -22.24 11.57 15.35
CA SER A 309 -23.44 12.35 15.67
C SER A 309 -23.22 13.86 15.49
N MET A 310 -22.03 14.36 15.81
CA MET A 310 -21.66 15.76 15.64
C MET A 310 -21.52 16.10 14.15
N ALA A 311 -20.79 15.28 13.40
CA ALA A 311 -20.59 15.43 11.97
C ALA A 311 -21.94 15.35 11.21
N ALA A 312 -22.84 14.43 11.57
CA ALA A 312 -24.17 14.32 10.96
C ALA A 312 -25.06 15.55 11.21
N ARG A 313 -24.94 16.19 12.39
CA ARG A 313 -25.72 17.39 12.73
C ARG A 313 -25.18 18.66 12.09
N ARG A 314 -23.85 18.80 12.04
CA ARG A 314 -23.20 20.04 11.60
C ARG A 314 -22.83 20.03 10.12
N GLY A 315 -22.73 18.86 9.48
CA GLY A 315 -22.24 18.73 8.11
C GLY A 315 -20.76 19.03 7.98
N ASP A 316 -20.34 19.44 6.78
CA ASP A 316 -18.95 19.73 6.44
C ASP A 316 -18.45 21.02 7.12
N ALA A 317 -17.24 20.96 7.68
CA ALA A 317 -16.56 22.08 8.34
C ALA A 317 -16.36 23.30 7.43
N TYR A 318 -16.33 23.09 6.11
CA TYR A 318 -16.29 24.18 5.14
C TYR A 318 -17.45 25.18 5.28
N TYR A 319 -18.63 24.73 5.71
CA TYR A 319 -19.83 25.57 5.84
C TYR A 319 -20.02 26.16 7.25
N TRP A 320 -19.09 25.91 8.17
CA TRP A 320 -19.24 26.38 9.55
C TRP A 320 -18.81 27.84 9.68
N PRO A 321 -19.64 28.72 10.27
CA PRO A 321 -19.35 30.15 10.35
C PRO A 321 -18.10 30.48 11.16
N GLU A 322 -17.72 29.64 12.13
CA GLU A 322 -16.48 29.81 12.89
C GLU A 322 -15.22 29.40 12.12
N CYS A 323 -15.33 28.59 11.06
CA CYS A 323 -14.19 28.10 10.29
C CYS A 323 -13.84 29.06 9.15
N THR A 324 -13.14 30.16 9.48
CA THR A 324 -12.67 31.12 8.48
C THR A 324 -11.28 30.75 7.97
N CYS A 325 -11.20 30.07 6.82
CA CYS A 325 -9.94 29.66 6.20
C CYS A 325 -9.71 30.39 4.86
N SER A 326 -8.75 31.32 4.83
CA SER A 326 -8.37 32.04 3.59
C SER A 326 -7.52 31.17 2.67
N LEU A 327 -7.54 31.43 1.37
CA LEU A 327 -6.65 30.76 0.41
C LEU A 327 -5.18 31.18 0.63
N PRO A 328 -4.18 30.30 0.40
CA PRO A 328 -2.77 30.64 0.51
C PRO A 328 -2.33 31.63 -0.58
N CYS A 329 -1.40 32.53 -0.23
CA CYS A 329 -0.84 33.50 -1.17
C CYS A 329 0.05 32.85 -2.24
N GLY A 330 0.84 31.85 -1.84
CA GLY A 330 1.64 31.03 -2.75
C GLY A 330 1.18 29.59 -2.65
N ASP A 331 0.89 28.97 -3.80
CA ASP A 331 0.44 27.60 -3.87
C ASP A 331 1.17 26.87 -5.00
N GLU A 332 1.50 25.60 -4.77
CA GLU A 332 2.21 24.76 -5.71
C GLU A 332 1.42 23.47 -5.90
N HIS A 333 1.06 23.19 -7.15
CA HIS A 333 0.27 22.02 -7.51
C HIS A 333 1.04 21.14 -8.49
N TYR A 334 0.94 19.82 -8.32
CA TYR A 334 1.55 18.84 -9.19
C TYR A 334 0.46 18.03 -9.88
N GLU A 335 0.44 18.12 -11.19
CA GLU A 335 -0.35 17.21 -12.03
C GLU A 335 0.58 16.07 -12.47
N TYR A 336 0.08 14.85 -12.52
CA TYR A 336 0.89 13.72 -12.96
C TYR A 336 0.13 12.79 -13.89
N GLU A 337 0.88 12.23 -14.83
CA GLU A 337 0.45 11.20 -15.76
C GLU A 337 1.22 9.92 -15.43
N THR A 338 0.54 8.77 -15.52
CA THR A 338 1.16 7.48 -15.19
C THR A 338 1.13 6.55 -16.38
N SER A 339 2.23 5.83 -16.58
CA SER A 339 2.31 4.69 -17.48
C SER A 339 2.84 3.48 -16.73
N ARG A 340 2.43 2.29 -17.15
CA ARG A 340 2.68 1.05 -16.40
C ARG A 340 3.16 -0.05 -17.34
N ALA A 341 4.23 -0.72 -16.94
CA ALA A 341 4.78 -1.88 -17.62
C ALA A 341 4.94 -3.04 -16.64
N GLN A 342 5.03 -4.26 -17.17
CA GLN A 342 5.30 -5.43 -16.34
C GLN A 342 6.79 -5.48 -15.97
N LEU A 343 7.11 -5.70 -14.70
CA LEU A 343 8.48 -5.89 -14.26
C LEU A 343 8.90 -7.33 -14.58
N ILE A 344 9.82 -7.50 -15.51
CA ILE A 344 10.38 -8.81 -15.86
C ILE A 344 11.62 -9.05 -15.00
N GLN A 345 11.56 -10.02 -14.08
CA GLN A 345 12.74 -10.46 -13.35
C GLN A 345 13.60 -11.37 -14.24
N LEU A 346 14.90 -11.08 -14.33
CA LEU A 346 15.85 -11.87 -15.11
C LEU A 346 15.89 -13.34 -14.67
N SER A 347 15.73 -13.60 -13.37
CA SER A 347 15.60 -14.96 -12.80
C SER A 347 14.43 -15.75 -13.40
N ARG A 348 13.27 -15.10 -13.60
CA ARG A 348 12.10 -15.72 -14.22
C ARG A 348 12.34 -16.01 -15.69
N VAL A 349 13.04 -15.11 -16.39
CA VAL A 349 13.45 -15.36 -17.79
C VAL A 349 14.39 -16.55 -17.87
N LEU A 350 15.44 -16.59 -17.05
CA LEU A 350 16.38 -17.71 -16.99
C LEU A 350 15.71 -19.02 -16.58
N GLY A 351 14.75 -18.98 -15.64
CA GLY A 351 13.97 -20.14 -15.23
C GLY A 351 13.06 -20.66 -16.33
N LEU A 352 12.37 -19.77 -17.05
CA LEU A 352 11.52 -20.15 -18.18
C LEU A 352 12.35 -20.69 -19.35
N THR A 353 13.37 -19.96 -19.79
CA THR A 353 14.24 -20.40 -20.90
C THR A 353 14.99 -21.68 -20.55
N GLY A 354 15.58 -21.74 -19.35
CA GLY A 354 16.25 -22.94 -18.85
C GLY A 354 15.30 -24.13 -18.70
N GLY A 355 14.07 -23.91 -18.22
CA GLY A 355 13.04 -24.93 -18.12
C GLY A 355 12.61 -25.47 -19.48
N PHE A 356 12.34 -24.60 -20.45
CA PHE A 356 11.98 -25.00 -21.82
C PHE A 356 13.11 -25.74 -22.53
N VAL A 357 14.35 -25.25 -22.45
CA VAL A 357 15.53 -25.90 -23.05
C VAL A 357 15.81 -27.25 -22.38
N GLY A 358 15.64 -27.34 -21.06
CA GLY A 358 15.79 -28.59 -20.31
C GLY A 358 14.73 -29.64 -20.71
N ILE A 359 13.47 -29.24 -20.88
CA ILE A 359 12.39 -30.17 -21.26
C ILE A 359 12.50 -30.60 -22.73
N LEU A 360 12.74 -29.66 -23.65
CA LEU A 360 12.71 -29.94 -25.09
C LEU A 360 14.00 -30.59 -25.60
N LEU A 361 15.15 -30.15 -25.09
CA LEU A 361 16.46 -30.55 -25.60
C LEU A 361 17.28 -31.35 -24.57
N GLY A 362 16.84 -31.46 -23.32
CA GLY A 362 17.67 -32.03 -22.25
C GLY A 362 18.95 -31.24 -21.99
N ALA A 363 19.04 -30.02 -22.53
CA ALA A 363 20.27 -29.26 -22.55
C ALA A 363 20.32 -28.27 -21.38
N SER A 364 21.49 -28.16 -20.78
CA SER A 364 21.80 -27.11 -19.81
C SER A 364 22.86 -26.17 -20.38
N ILE A 365 23.12 -25.06 -19.69
CA ILE A 365 24.23 -24.16 -20.03
C ILE A 365 25.57 -24.91 -20.12
N VAL A 366 25.74 -25.95 -19.30
CA VAL A 366 26.94 -26.82 -19.30
C VAL A 366 27.03 -27.61 -20.60
N PHE A 367 25.92 -28.19 -21.05
CA PHE A 367 25.88 -28.94 -22.32
C PHE A 367 26.24 -28.06 -23.53
N ILE A 368 25.74 -26.82 -23.57
CA ILE A 368 26.06 -25.86 -24.64
C ILE A 368 27.56 -25.53 -24.64
N VAL A 369 28.15 -25.32 -23.46
CA VAL A 369 29.59 -25.05 -23.34
C VAL A 369 30.42 -26.27 -23.75
N GLU A 370 30.01 -27.48 -23.38
CA GLU A 370 30.70 -28.72 -23.78
C GLU A 370 30.67 -28.94 -25.30
N VAL A 371 29.51 -28.77 -25.93
CA VAL A 371 29.37 -28.86 -27.39
C VAL A 371 30.20 -27.76 -28.07
N GLY A 372 30.18 -26.52 -27.56
CA GLY A 372 31.01 -25.44 -28.06
C GLY A 372 32.50 -25.75 -27.99
N LEU A 373 32.99 -26.28 -26.86
CA LEU A 373 34.38 -26.72 -26.71
C LEU A 373 34.72 -27.87 -27.66
N LEU A 374 33.80 -28.78 -27.91
CA LEU A 374 33.98 -29.88 -28.85
C LEU A 374 34.09 -29.35 -30.28
N VAL A 375 33.21 -28.45 -30.70
CA VAL A 375 33.27 -27.82 -32.03
C VAL A 375 34.58 -27.05 -32.23
N VAL A 376 35.03 -26.30 -31.23
CA VAL A 376 36.31 -25.59 -31.28
C VAL A 376 37.48 -26.57 -31.40
N ARG A 377 37.48 -27.68 -30.63
CA ARG A 377 38.51 -28.72 -30.75
C ARG A 377 38.52 -29.37 -32.13
N VAL A 378 37.35 -29.71 -32.66
CA VAL A 378 37.22 -30.31 -34.00
C VAL A 378 37.65 -29.32 -35.08
N GLY A 379 37.28 -28.04 -34.98
CA GLY A 379 37.72 -26.98 -35.88
C GLY A 379 39.24 -26.80 -35.89
N MET A 380 39.88 -26.81 -34.71
CA MET A 380 41.35 -26.75 -34.60
C MET A 380 42.03 -27.98 -35.22
N ILE A 381 41.42 -29.17 -35.14
CA ILE A 381 41.93 -30.39 -35.77
C ILE A 381 41.81 -30.29 -37.30
N ILE A 382 40.68 -29.79 -37.81
CA ILE A 382 40.43 -29.65 -39.25
C ILE A 382 41.33 -28.58 -39.89
N MET A 383 41.66 -27.50 -39.17
CA MET A 383 42.55 -26.43 -39.66
C MET A 383 44.05 -26.80 -39.65
N GLY A 384 44.40 -28.06 -39.33
CA GLY A 384 45.72 -28.60 -39.65
C GLY A 384 46.92 -27.91 -38.98
N ASN A 385 46.76 -27.34 -37.79
CA ASN A 385 47.90 -26.82 -37.01
C ASN A 385 48.11 -27.61 -35.71
N PRO A 386 48.87 -28.71 -35.74
CA PRO A 386 49.06 -29.60 -34.59
C PRO A 386 49.88 -28.99 -33.43
N GLN A 387 50.42 -27.77 -33.56
CA GLN A 387 51.27 -27.17 -32.52
C GLN A 387 50.54 -26.46 -31.37
N MET A 388 49.22 -26.18 -31.47
CA MET A 388 48.46 -25.57 -30.36
C MET A 388 47.69 -26.58 -29.49
N LEU A 389 47.52 -27.84 -29.92
CA LEU A 389 46.80 -28.86 -29.15
C LEU A 389 47.48 -29.19 -27.81
N ASN A 390 48.81 -28.98 -27.73
CA ASN A 390 49.59 -29.14 -26.50
C ASN A 390 49.54 -27.91 -25.57
N ALA A 391 49.02 -26.76 -26.01
CA ALA A 391 48.92 -25.55 -25.18
C ALA A 391 47.66 -25.51 -24.32
N MET A 392 46.62 -26.29 -24.64
CA MET A 392 45.36 -26.37 -23.89
C MET A 392 45.26 -27.57 -22.92
N LYS A 393 46.37 -28.27 -22.64
CA LYS A 393 46.45 -29.06 -21.39
C LYS A 393 46.45 -28.07 -20.23
N MET A 394 45.26 -27.72 -19.74
CA MET A 394 45.12 -27.12 -18.42
C MET A 394 45.97 -27.95 -17.46
N LYS A 395 46.99 -27.34 -16.86
CA LYS A 395 47.57 -27.85 -15.63
C LYS A 395 46.41 -28.00 -14.66
N ARG A 396 46.00 -29.25 -14.40
CA ARG A 396 45.29 -29.59 -13.16
C ARG A 396 46.19 -29.09 -12.05
N VAL A 397 45.85 -27.95 -11.46
CA VAL A 397 46.37 -27.56 -10.16
C VAL A 397 45.87 -28.62 -9.20
N GLN A 398 46.74 -29.57 -8.84
CA GLN A 398 46.50 -30.42 -7.70
C GLN A 398 46.45 -29.52 -6.46
N ARG A 399 45.25 -29.34 -5.90
CA ARG A 399 45.11 -29.00 -4.49
C ARG A 399 45.72 -30.15 -3.70
N LYS A 400 46.89 -29.92 -3.10
CA LYS A 400 47.34 -30.70 -1.95
C LYS A 400 46.42 -30.35 -0.77
N HIS A 401 46.13 -31.40 0.00
CA HIS A 401 45.38 -31.37 1.26
C HIS A 401 45.82 -30.26 2.21
#